data_AF-A0A2N9NCW5-F1
#
_entry.id   AF-A0A2N9NCW5-F1
#
_cell.length_a   1.000
_cell.length_b   1.000
_cell.length_c   1.000
_cell.angle_alpha   90.00
_cell.angle_beta   90.00
_cell.angle_gamma   90.00
#
_symmetry.space_group_name_H-M   'P 1'
#
loop_
_entity.id
_entity.type
_entity.pdbx_description
1 polymer ?
#
loop_
_entity_poly.entity_id
_entity_poly.type
_entity_poly.pdbx_seq_one_letter_code
_entity_poly.pdbx_strand_id
1 'polypeptide(L)' 'MFTLLKPEENVGVRLTTGFLLEPEQSTSAIVVHHPGAKYFVV' A
#
# COMPACT_ATOMS: atom_id res chain seq x y z
N MET A 1 -7.94 -0.52 -0.73
CA MET A 1 -6.78 0.12 -1.39
C MET A 1 -6.50 -0.47 -2.77
N PHE A 2 -6.12 -1.74 -2.89
CA PHE A 2 -5.76 -2.36 -4.19
C PHE A 2 -6.88 -2.28 -5.23
N THR A 3 -8.14 -2.49 -4.85
CA THR A 3 -9.30 -2.31 -5.73
C THR A 3 -9.44 -0.88 -6.25
N LEU A 4 -9.06 0.12 -5.45
CA LEU A 4 -9.19 1.53 -5.82
C LEU A 4 -8.06 1.98 -6.74
N LEU A 5 -6.82 1.55 -6.44
CA LEU A 5 -5.62 2.04 -7.13
C LEU A 5 -5.19 1.17 -8.31
N LYS A 6 -5.69 -0.07 -8.42
CA LYS A 6 -5.34 -1.04 -9.48
C LYS A 6 -3.83 -1.09 -9.81
N PRO A 7 -2.96 -1.32 -8.80
CA PRO A 7 -1.51 -1.18 -8.97
C PRO A 7 -0.90 -2.20 -9.94
N GLU A 8 -1.55 -3.34 -10.16
CA GLU A 8 -1.06 -4.36 -11.11
C GLU A 8 -1.13 -3.83 -12.56
N GLU A 9 -2.24 -3.18 -12.93
CA GLU A 9 -2.43 -2.56 -14.25
C GLU A 9 -1.55 -1.30 -14.41
N ASN A 10 -1.41 -0.51 -13.35
CA ASN A 10 -0.78 0.81 -13.42
C ASN A 10 0.75 0.78 -13.26
N VAL A 11 1.27 -0.11 -12.42
CA VAL A 11 2.69 -0.14 -12.02
C VAL A 11 3.25 -1.57 -11.85
N GLY A 12 2.49 -2.61 -12.20
CA GLY A 12 2.95 -4.00 -12.14
C GLY A 12 3.12 -4.59 -10.74
N VAL A 13 2.56 -3.96 -9.70
CA VAL A 13 2.62 -4.48 -8.32
C VAL A 13 1.35 -5.25 -7.99
N ARG A 14 1.51 -6.51 -7.55
CA ARG A 14 0.40 -7.40 -7.20
C ARG A 14 0.45 -7.87 -5.75
N LEU A 15 -0.66 -8.42 -5.29
CA LEU A 15 -0.79 -9.00 -3.96
C LEU A 15 -0.83 -10.53 -4.05
N THR A 16 0.00 -11.21 -3.27
CA THR A 16 -0.06 -12.69 -3.16
C THR A 16 -1.24 -13.12 -2.30
N THR A 17 -1.53 -14.43 -2.25
CA THR A 17 -2.56 -15.00 -1.36
C THR A 17 -2.25 -14.78 0.12
N GLY A 18 -0.96 -14.60 0.47
CA GLY A 18 -0.48 -14.25 1.80
C GLY A 18 -0.45 -12.75 2.09
N PHE A 19 -1.07 -11.92 1.24
CA PHE A 19 -1.10 -10.46 1.35
C PHE A 19 0.28 -9.78 1.29
N LEU A 20 1.28 -10.44 0.69
CA LEU A 20 2.59 -9.85 0.43
C LEU A 20 2.57 -9.08 -0.88
N LEU A 21 3.42 -8.06 -0.97
CA LEU A 21 3.66 -7.33 -2.22
C LEU A 21 4.62 -8.11 -3.09
N GLU A 22 4.32 -8.20 -4.38
CA GLU A 22 5.24 -8.71 -5.40
C GLU A 22 5.37 -7.68 -6.53
N PRO A 23 6.59 -7.21 -6.84
CA PRO A 23 7.87 -7.60 -6.24
C PRO A 23 8.02 -7.14 -4.78
N GLU A 24 8.84 -7.85 -4.00
CA GLU A 24 9.04 -7.59 -2.56
C GLU A 24 9.62 -6.19 -2.30
N GLN A 25 10.41 -5.66 -3.23
CA GLN A 25 10.91 -4.28 -3.20
C GLN A 25 9.83 -3.28 -3.64
N SER A 26 8.66 -3.36 -3.02
CA SER A 26 7.53 -2.45 -3.21
C SER A 26 7.12 -1.86 -1.87
N THR A 27 6.47 -0.70 -1.88
CA THR A 27 5.92 -0.08 -0.68
C THR A 27 4.52 0.43 -0.94
N SER A 28 3.62 0.13 -0.02
CA SER A 28 2.24 0.60 -0.01
C SER A 28 2.03 1.47 1.22
N ALA A 29 1.39 2.62 1.07
CA ALA A 29 1.19 3.58 2.16
C ALA A 29 -0.15 4.30 2.06
N ILE A 30 -0.64 4.81 3.19
CA ILE A 30 -1.76 5.73 3.27
C ILE A 30 -1.21 7.11 3.58
N VAL A 31 -1.65 8.13 2.84
CA VAL A 31 -1.26 9.53 3.04
C VAL A 31 -2.37 10.26 3.80
N VAL A 32 -2.00 10.93 4.90
CA VAL A 32 -2.93 11.72 5.73
C VAL A 32 -2.37 13.13 5.89
N HIS A 33 -3.13 14.14 5.47
CA HIS A 33 -2.66 15.54 5.45
C HIS A 33 -2.77 16.28 6.78
N HIS A 34 -3.42 15.71 7.79
CA HIS A 34 -3.70 16.41 9.04
C HIS A 34 -2.40 16.73 9.81
N PRO A 35 -2.19 17.97 10.31
CA PRO A 35 -0.92 18.39 10.93
C PRO A 35 -0.59 17.64 12.23
N GLY A 36 -1.61 17.11 12.91
CA GLY A 36 -1.43 16.28 14.10
C GLY A 36 -1.30 14.77 13.81
N ALA A 37 -1.29 14.34 12.55
CA ALA A 37 -1.16 12.93 12.20
C ALA A 37 0.20 12.39 12.64
N LYS A 38 0.19 11.32 13.43
CA LYS A 38 1.39 10.64 13.93
C LYS A 38 1.15 9.14 14.05
N TYR A 39 2.23 8.36 13.93
CA TYR A 39 2.18 6.94 14.25
C TYR A 39 1.94 6.73 15.74
N PHE A 40 1.23 5.65 16.07
CA PHE A 40 1.00 5.17 17.42
C PHE A 40 0.99 3.64 17.42
N VAL A 41 1.27 3.04 18.57
CA VAL A 41 1.18 1.59 18.76
C VAL A 41 -0.21 1.25 19.29
N VAL A 42 -0.78 0.14 18.81
CA VAL A 42 -2.04 -0.44 19.30
C VAL A 42 -1.73 -1.67 20.13
#